data_AF-A0A8B6DL88-F1
#
_entry.id   AF-A0A8B6DL88-F1
#
_cell.length_a   1.000
_cell.length_b   1.000
_cell.length_c   1.000
_cell.angle_alpha   90.00
_cell.angle_beta   90.00
_cell.angle_gamma   90.00
#
_symmetry.space_group_name_H-M   'P 1'
#
loop_
_entity.id
_entity.type
_entity.pdbx_description
1 polymer ?
#
loop_
_entity_poly.entity_id
_entity_poly.type
_entity_poly.pdbx_seq_one_letter_code
_entity_poly.pdbx_strand_id
1 'polypeptide(L)'
;MTEIIRCQLASTKTTFSGSLVSEDIDDSIPPPLLRMVKMIKHGPDIESQLDNISSKSDLALTQPLMFNYHTNRQKMTVEQIHSADHETPFCVYLGLLLFAKTRKRQLIDALFQHGLCISYDRVLEIST
;
A
#
# COMPACT_ATOMS: atom_id res chain seq x y z
N MET A 1 -12.38 -3.41 3.52
CA MET A 1 -11.64 -2.83 4.67
C MET A 1 -10.46 -1.98 4.21
N THR A 2 -9.61 -2.49 3.31
CA THR A 2 -8.48 -1.75 2.69
C THR A 2 -8.88 -0.49 1.92
N GLU A 3 -10.00 -0.51 1.19
CA GLU A 3 -10.56 0.68 0.50
C GLU A 3 -10.89 1.83 1.47
N ILE A 4 -11.54 1.53 2.60
CA ILE A 4 -11.94 2.53 3.60
C ILE A 4 -10.71 3.23 4.18
N ILE A 5 -9.66 2.47 4.48
CA ILE A 5 -8.41 2.98 5.03
C ILE A 5 -7.71 3.90 4.01
N ARG A 6 -7.65 3.50 2.74
CA ARG A 6 -7.06 4.36 1.68
C ARG A 6 -7.84 5.66 1.48
N CYS A 7 -9.18 5.61 1.44
CA CYS A 7 -10.00 6.81 1.27
C CYS A 7 -9.84 7.79 2.44
N GLN A 8 -9.78 7.28 3.68
CA GLN A 8 -9.58 8.11 4.86
C GLN A 8 -8.18 8.70 4.96
N LEU A 9 -7.15 7.90 4.65
CA LEU A 9 -5.77 8.39 4.50
C LEU A 9 -5.70 9.51 3.46
N ALA A 10 -6.30 9.33 2.29
CA ALA A 10 -6.27 10.33 1.21
C ALA A 10 -6.95 11.67 1.58
N SER A 11 -7.91 11.64 2.51
CA SER A 11 -8.71 12.81 2.93
C SER A 11 -8.12 13.54 4.14
N THR A 12 -7.26 12.88 4.91
CA THR A 12 -6.70 13.46 6.14
C THR A 12 -5.40 14.20 5.82
N LYS A 13 -5.19 15.39 6.40
CA LYS A 13 -3.95 16.15 6.21
C LYS A 13 -2.97 15.79 7.32
N THR A 14 -1.75 15.37 6.96
CA THR A 14 -0.69 15.11 7.93
C THR A 14 0.13 16.37 8.20
N THR A 15 0.31 16.70 9.48
CA THR A 15 1.24 17.74 9.97
C THR A 15 2.64 17.19 10.29
N PHE A 16 2.79 15.87 10.34
CA PHE A 16 4.03 15.19 10.68
C PHE A 16 5.14 15.47 9.66
N SER A 17 6.27 15.98 10.15
CA SER A 17 7.43 16.43 9.34
C SER A 17 8.51 15.35 9.15
N GLY A 18 8.30 14.13 9.64
CA GLY A 18 9.28 13.04 9.56
C GLY A 18 10.11 12.82 10.83
N SER A 19 9.92 13.63 11.87
CA SER A 19 10.61 13.48 13.17
C SER A 19 9.60 13.23 14.30
N LEU A 20 9.82 12.16 15.06
CA LEU A 20 9.03 11.85 16.26
C LEU A 20 9.66 12.58 17.46
N VAL A 21 9.46 13.89 17.56
CA VAL A 21 9.75 14.61 18.81
C VAL A 21 8.63 14.27 19.80
N SER A 22 8.97 13.98 21.05
CA SER A 22 8.09 13.39 22.07
C SER A 22 6.81 14.17 22.40
N GLU A 23 6.68 15.39 21.88
CA GLU A 23 5.53 16.29 22.06
C GLU A 23 4.58 16.32 20.85
N ASP A 24 4.99 15.77 19.70
CA ASP A 24 4.26 15.87 18.41
C ASP A 24 3.40 14.63 18.07
N ILE A 25 3.10 13.78 19.05
CA ILE A 25 2.19 12.64 18.86
C ILE A 25 0.75 13.16 18.89
N ASP A 26 0.33 13.71 17.75
CA ASP A 26 -0.96 14.36 17.59
C ASP A 26 -2.10 13.35 17.33
N ASP A 27 -3.29 13.66 17.87
CA ASP A 27 -4.52 12.85 17.79
C ASP A 27 -5.17 12.87 16.39
N SER A 28 -4.57 13.56 15.41
CA SER A 28 -5.02 13.68 14.02
C SER A 28 -4.85 12.37 13.19
N ILE A 29 -4.96 11.21 13.83
CA ILE A 29 -4.80 9.90 13.19
C ILE A 29 -6.17 9.29 12.90
N PRO A 30 -6.42 8.82 11.66
CA PRO A 30 -7.68 8.16 11.31
C PRO A 30 -7.93 6.93 12.20
N PRO A 31 -9.08 6.84 12.89
CA PRO A 31 -9.36 5.73 13.81
C PRO A 31 -9.26 4.33 13.17
N PRO A 32 -9.65 4.12 11.90
CA PRO A 32 -9.51 2.79 11.26
C PRO A 32 -8.07 2.39 10.98
N LEU A 33 -7.19 3.36 10.71
CA LEU A 33 -5.76 3.10 10.53
C LEU A 33 -5.10 2.72 11.85
N LEU A 34 -5.42 3.47 12.91
CA LEU A 34 -4.94 3.15 14.25
C LEU A 34 -5.41 1.77 14.72
N ARG A 35 -6.67 1.43 14.46
CA ARG A 35 -7.22 0.11 14.75
C ARG A 35 -6.49 -1.00 13.99
N MET A 36 -6.14 -0.76 12.73
CA MET A 36 -5.34 -1.70 11.95
C MET A 36 -3.95 -1.91 12.57
N VAL A 37 -3.26 -0.84 12.95
CA VAL A 37 -1.93 -0.92 13.58
C VAL A 37 -2.01 -1.66 14.92
N LYS A 38 -3.05 -1.39 15.72
CA LYS A 38 -3.31 -2.14 16.95
C LYS A 38 -3.52 -3.63 16.68
N MET A 39 -4.34 -3.99 15.70
CA MET A 39 -4.58 -5.40 15.34
C MET A 39 -3.30 -6.09 14.84
N ILE A 40 -2.42 -5.38 14.14
CA ILE A 40 -1.14 -5.93 13.68
C ILE A 40 -0.20 -6.17 14.86
N LYS A 41 -0.12 -5.22 15.80
CA LYS A 41 0.83 -5.28 16.92
C LYS A 41 0.38 -6.20 18.04
N HIS A 42 -0.89 -6.15 18.41
CA HIS A 42 -1.45 -6.86 19.56
C HIS A 42 -2.29 -8.09 19.15
N GLY A 43 -2.51 -8.29 17.85
CA GLY A 43 -3.38 -9.35 17.32
C GLY A 43 -4.86 -8.93 17.22
N PRO A 44 -5.72 -9.79 16.65
CA PRO A 44 -7.16 -9.52 16.48
C PRO A 44 -7.96 -9.65 17.79
N ASP A 45 -7.32 -9.39 18.92
CA ASP A 45 -7.93 -9.52 20.24
C ASP A 45 -9.00 -8.44 20.46
N ILE A 46 -10.12 -8.85 21.05
CA ILE A 46 -11.32 -8.01 21.25
C ILE A 46 -11.20 -7.24 22.57
N GLU A 47 -10.50 -7.78 23.57
CA GLU A 47 -10.33 -7.15 24.88
C GLU A 47 -9.41 -5.93 24.81
N SER A 48 -8.27 -6.05 24.13
CA SER A 48 -7.36 -4.93 23.81
C SER A 48 -7.97 -3.86 22.89
N GLN A 49 -9.11 -4.13 22.26
CA GLN A 49 -9.87 -3.15 21.47
C GLN A 49 -10.89 -2.37 22.31
N LEU A 50 -11.30 -2.88 23.48
CA LEU A 50 -12.18 -2.17 24.41
C LEU A 50 -11.42 -1.13 25.24
N ASP A 51 -10.15 -1.41 25.55
CA ASP A 51 -9.27 -0.44 26.20
C ASP A 51 -8.90 0.67 25.21
N ASN A 52 -9.70 1.72 25.24
CA ASN A 52 -9.63 2.92 24.39
C ASN A 52 -8.31 3.70 24.48
N ILE A 53 -7.36 3.26 25.31
CA ILE A 53 -6.09 3.93 25.52
C ILE A 53 -5.10 3.46 24.47
N SER A 54 -4.98 4.23 23.39
CA SER A 54 -3.92 4.03 22.40
C SER A 54 -2.56 4.21 23.06
N SER A 55 -1.71 3.18 23.01
CA SER A 55 -0.36 3.32 23.54
C SER A 55 0.40 4.33 22.68
N LYS A 56 1.30 5.13 23.29
CA LYS A 56 2.15 6.08 22.54
C LYS A 56 2.88 5.42 21.38
N SER A 57 3.25 4.13 21.53
CA SER A 57 3.84 3.34 20.46
C SER A 57 2.90 3.03 19.29
N ASP A 58 1.60 2.87 19.51
CA ASP A 58 0.66 2.62 18.41
C ASP A 58 0.48 3.88 17.56
N LEU A 59 0.41 5.04 18.23
CA LEU A 59 0.36 6.35 17.57
C LEU A 59 1.67 6.64 16.80
N ALA A 60 2.82 6.43 17.45
CA ALA A 60 4.14 6.63 16.85
C ALA A 60 4.40 5.70 15.64
N LEU A 61 3.80 4.50 15.61
CA LEU A 61 3.86 3.63 14.42
C LEU A 61 2.92 4.11 13.31
N THR A 62 1.79 4.71 13.68
CA THR A 62 0.77 5.11 12.71
C THR A 62 1.15 6.40 11.98
N GLN A 63 1.82 7.34 12.64
CA GLN A 63 2.22 8.63 12.02
C GLN A 63 3.18 8.46 10.83
N PRO A 64 4.28 7.65 10.89
CA PRO A 64 5.16 7.42 9.75
C PRO A 64 4.46 6.69 8.59
N LEU A 65 3.54 5.77 8.87
CA LEU A 65 2.75 5.09 7.84
C LEU A 65 1.89 6.10 7.06
N MET A 66 1.27 7.03 7.79
CA MET A 66 0.50 8.13 7.21
C MET A 66 1.39 9.04 6.35
N PHE A 67 2.54 9.45 6.89
CA PHE A 67 3.51 10.30 6.19
C PHE A 67 4.06 9.66 4.91
N ASN A 68 4.41 8.37 4.95
CA ASN A 68 4.86 7.63 3.78
C ASN A 68 3.77 7.54 2.72
N TYR A 69 2.51 7.33 3.13
CA TYR A 69 1.39 7.34 2.20
C TYR A 69 1.25 8.69 1.48
N HIS A 70 1.28 9.81 2.20
CA HIS A 70 1.15 11.13 1.58
C HIS A 70 2.37 11.53 0.73
N THR A 71 3.58 11.24 1.21
CA THR A 71 4.83 11.52 0.49
C THR A 71 4.92 10.71 -0.80
N ASN A 72 4.54 9.43 -0.76
CA ASN A 72 4.53 8.58 -1.95
C ASN A 72 3.36 8.89 -2.87
N ARG A 73 2.18 9.27 -2.36
CA ARG A 73 1.05 9.71 -3.20
C ARG A 73 1.37 10.95 -4.02
N GLN A 74 2.16 11.88 -3.49
CA GLN A 74 2.60 13.06 -4.25
C GLN A 74 3.62 12.71 -5.34
N LYS A 75 4.30 11.56 -5.25
CA LYS A 75 5.32 11.12 -6.21
C LYS A 75 4.83 10.08 -7.22
N MET A 76 3.87 9.23 -6.83
CA MET A 76 3.34 8.15 -7.66
C MET A 76 2.09 8.57 -8.43
N THR A 77 2.25 8.75 -9.74
CA THR A 77 1.15 8.56 -10.71
C THR A 77 0.81 7.07 -10.83
N VAL A 78 -0.41 6.74 -11.27
CA VAL A 78 -0.82 5.34 -11.56
C VAL A 78 0.18 4.65 -12.51
N GLU A 79 0.81 5.42 -13.38
CA GLU A 79 1.89 4.99 -14.29
C GLU A 79 3.13 4.47 -13.56
N GLN A 80 3.46 4.97 -12.36
CA GLN A 80 4.61 4.48 -11.59
C GLN A 80 4.40 3.08 -10.98
N ILE A 81 3.14 2.65 -10.80
CA ILE A 81 2.83 1.27 -10.35
C ILE A 81 3.17 0.26 -11.47
N HIS A 82 3.21 0.72 -12.72
CA HIS A 82 3.56 -0.06 -13.91
C HIS A 82 4.91 0.34 -14.51
N SER A 83 5.75 1.09 -13.78
CA SER A 83 7.08 1.45 -14.27
C SER A 83 7.97 0.22 -14.29
N ALA A 84 8.70 0.04 -15.40
CA ALA A 84 9.70 -1.02 -15.56
C ALA A 84 10.73 -1.04 -14.41
N ASP A 85 11.05 0.13 -13.85
CA ASP A 85 12.02 0.29 -12.75
C ASP A 85 11.51 -0.21 -11.39
N HIS A 86 10.19 -0.43 -11.28
CA HIS A 86 9.52 -0.89 -10.06
C HIS A 86 8.71 -2.18 -10.26
N GLU A 87 8.95 -2.91 -11.37
CA GLU A 87 8.32 -4.20 -11.62
C GLU A 87 8.73 -5.24 -10.57
N THR A 88 7.77 -5.75 -9.81
CA THR A 88 8.02 -6.84 -8.86
C THR A 88 8.40 -8.12 -9.63
N PRO A 89 9.45 -8.86 -9.25
CA PRO A 89 9.88 -10.09 -9.95
C PRO A 89 8.74 -11.12 -10.15
N PHE A 90 7.80 -11.17 -9.21
CA PHE A 90 6.62 -12.00 -9.30
C PHE A 90 5.71 -11.63 -10.48
N CYS A 91 5.45 -10.34 -10.70
CA CYS A 91 4.59 -9.86 -11.78
C CYS A 91 5.22 -10.15 -13.16
N VAL A 92 6.55 -10.04 -13.25
CA VAL A 92 7.33 -10.41 -14.45
C VAL A 92 7.23 -11.90 -14.72
N TYR A 93 7.49 -12.73 -13.71
CA TYR A 93 7.39 -14.19 -13.82
C TYR A 93 5.98 -14.62 -14.25
N LEU A 94 4.94 -14.05 -13.63
CA LEU A 94 3.56 -14.40 -13.94
C LEU A 94 3.19 -14.03 -15.38
N GLY A 95 3.60 -12.84 -15.84
CA GLY A 95 3.40 -12.41 -17.23
C GLY A 95 4.06 -13.36 -18.25
N LEU A 96 5.33 -13.72 -18.01
CA LEU A 96 6.08 -14.66 -18.84
C LEU A 96 5.46 -16.07 -18.83
N LEU A 97 5.06 -16.57 -17.66
CA LEU A 97 4.44 -17.88 -17.51
C LEU A 97 3.10 -17.95 -18.26
N LEU A 98 2.26 -16.92 -18.12
CA LEU A 98 0.98 -16.82 -18.82
C LEU A 98 1.17 -16.76 -20.32
N PHE A 99 2.17 -16.01 -20.79
CA PHE A 99 2.51 -15.94 -22.20
C PHE A 99 2.98 -17.29 -22.74
N ALA A 100 3.88 -17.96 -22.03
CA ALA A 100 4.38 -19.29 -22.41
C ALA A 100 3.26 -20.34 -22.45
N LYS A 101 2.29 -20.28 -21.53
CA LYS A 101 1.20 -21.26 -21.42
C LYS A 101 0.02 -20.98 -22.35
N THR A 102 -0.34 -19.71 -22.55
CA THR A 102 -1.60 -19.36 -23.22
C THR A 102 -1.41 -18.61 -24.53
N ARG A 103 -0.34 -17.83 -24.68
CA ARG A 103 -0.12 -16.88 -25.80
C ARG A 103 -1.29 -15.89 -26.02
N LYS A 104 -2.22 -15.75 -25.07
CA LYS A 104 -3.43 -14.91 -25.23
C LYS A 104 -3.19 -13.49 -24.72
N ARG A 105 -3.06 -12.53 -25.65
CA ARG A 105 -2.89 -11.09 -25.31
C ARG A 105 -3.99 -10.54 -24.41
N GLN A 106 -5.25 -10.79 -24.76
CA GLN A 106 -6.42 -10.29 -24.00
C GLN A 106 -6.41 -10.70 -22.51
N LEU A 107 -5.92 -11.90 -22.19
CA LEU A 107 -5.85 -12.38 -20.81
C LEU A 107 -4.76 -11.64 -20.04
N ILE A 108 -3.58 -11.44 -20.64
CA ILE A 108 -2.47 -10.72 -20.03
C ILE A 108 -2.84 -9.25 -19.84
N ASP A 109 -3.49 -8.62 -20.82
CA ASP A 109 -3.95 -7.24 -20.72
C ASP A 109 -4.99 -7.06 -19.59
N ALA A 110 -5.93 -7.99 -19.43
CA ALA A 110 -6.89 -7.96 -18.33
C ALA A 110 -6.21 -8.09 -16.95
N LEU A 111 -5.21 -8.97 -16.82
CA LEU A 111 -4.46 -9.14 -15.57
C LEU A 111 -3.55 -7.94 -15.28
N PHE A 112 -2.98 -7.34 -16.32
CA PHE A 112 -2.20 -6.11 -16.23
C PHE A 112 -3.05 -4.93 -15.73
N GLN A 113 -4.29 -4.76 -16.23
CA GLN A 113 -5.23 -3.73 -15.76
C GLN A 113 -5.56 -3.86 -14.26
N HIS A 114 -5.49 -5.08 -13.71
CA HIS A 114 -5.65 -5.34 -12.28
C HIS A 114 -4.33 -5.29 -11.49
N GLY A 115 -3.21 -4.97 -12.13
CA GLY A 115 -1.88 -4.89 -11.50
C GLY A 115 -1.31 -6.25 -11.08
N LEU A 116 -1.78 -7.35 -11.68
CA LEU A 116 -1.38 -8.71 -11.31
C LEU A 116 -0.13 -9.19 -12.06
N CYS A 117 0.13 -8.66 -13.26
CA CYS A 117 1.32 -8.99 -14.05
C CYS A 117 1.81 -7.76 -14.83
N ILE A 118 2.92 -7.92 -15.56
CA ILE A 118 3.42 -6.92 -16.53
C ILE A 118 2.58 -6.89 -17.81
N SER A 119 2.72 -5.82 -18.60
CA SER A 119 1.97 -5.63 -19.85
C SER A 119 2.39 -6.65 -20.92
N TYR A 120 1.51 -6.94 -21.87
CA TYR A 120 1.83 -7.86 -22.96
C TYR A 120 3.02 -7.38 -23.80
N ASP A 121 3.10 -6.07 -24.06
CA ASP A 121 4.20 -5.49 -24.83
C ASP A 121 5.54 -5.63 -24.07
N ARG A 122 5.53 -5.48 -22.74
CA ARG A 122 6.71 -5.74 -21.89
C ARG A 122 7.13 -7.21 -21.91
N VAL A 123 6.17 -8.14 -21.91
CA VAL A 123 6.48 -9.57 -22.06
C VAL A 123 7.17 -9.86 -23.39
N LEU A 124 6.74 -9.23 -24.48
CA LEU A 124 7.38 -9.37 -25.78
C LEU A 124 8.79 -8.80 -25.80
N GLU A 125 9.03 -7.63 -25.20
CA GLU A 125 10.37 -7.04 -25.06
C GLU A 125 11.34 -7.98 -24.34
N ILE A 126 10.89 -8.70 -23.31
CA ILE A 126 11.73 -9.64 -22.55
C ILE A 126 11.93 -10.97 -23.28
N SER A 127 10.96 -11.37 -24.10
CA SER A 127 10.95 -12.68 -24.78
C SER A 127 11.60 -12.67 -26.18
N THR A 128 12.00 -11.50 -26.66
CA THR A 128 12.65 -11.29 -27.97
C THR A 128 14.14 -11.08 -27.79
#